data_AF-A0A6V7JWM2-F1
#
_entry.id   AF-A0A6V7JWM2-F1
#
_cell.length_a   1.000
_cell.length_b   1.000
_cell.length_c   1.000
_cell.angle_alpha   90.00
_cell.angle_beta   90.00
_cell.angle_gamma   90.00
#
_symmetry.space_group_name_H-M   'P 1'
#
loop_
_entity.id
_entity.type
_entity.pdbx_description
1 polymer ?
#
loop_
_entity_poly.entity_id
_entity_poly.type
_entity_poly.pdbx_seq_one_letter_code
_entity_poly.pdbx_strand_id
1 'polypeptide(L)' 'NYWNSKACLNFCSDFLSHIKYVVVDDYSHAVYKFERVPRSAVIRVTKHSPSSKYAFLPESYTTEVAA' A
#
# COMPACT_ATOMS: atom_id res chain seq x y z
N ASN A 1 -18.12 22.01 -10.09
CA ASN A 1 -17.64 20.64 -9.85
C ASN A 1 -16.87 20.15 -11.04
N TYR A 2 -15.55 20.28 -11.03
CA TYR A 2 -14.68 19.74 -12.07
C TYR A 2 -13.51 19.02 -11.42
N TRP A 3 -13.23 17.83 -11.91
CA TRP A 3 -12.02 17.10 -11.55
C TRP A 3 -10.81 17.79 -12.18
N ASN A 4 -9.64 17.64 -11.57
CA ASN A 4 -8.41 18.24 -12.05
C ASN A 4 -7.34 17.15 -12.17
N SER A 5 -6.92 16.85 -13.41
CA SER A 5 -5.92 15.81 -13.70
C SER A 5 -4.62 16.01 -12.92
N LYS A 6 -4.13 17.26 -12.84
CA LYS A 6 -2.91 17.60 -12.12
C LYS A 6 -3.05 17.32 -10.62
N ALA A 7 -4.18 17.68 -10.01
CA ALA A 7 -4.45 17.37 -8.61
C ALA A 7 -4.48 15.85 -8.34
N CYS A 8 -5.10 15.07 -9.25
CA CYS A 8 -5.12 13.61 -9.15
C CYS A 8 -3.72 13.00 -9.24
N LEU A 9 -2.91 13.45 -10.20
CA LEU A 9 -1.55 12.96 -10.41
C LEU A 9 -0.61 13.35 -9.27
N ASN A 10 -0.72 14.58 -8.76
CA ASN A 10 0.04 15.02 -7.59
C ASN A 10 -0.28 14.15 -6.37
N PHE A 11 -1.57 13.94 -6.07
CA PHE A 11 -1.97 13.05 -4.98
C PHE A 11 -1.40 11.63 -5.15
N CYS A 12 -1.48 11.07 -6.37
CA CYS A 12 -0.94 9.74 -6.65
C CYS A 12 0.58 9.70 -6.40
N SER A 13 1.32 10.68 -6.90
CA SER A 13 2.77 10.81 -6.71
C SER A 13 3.14 10.92 -5.22
N ASP A 14 2.44 11.78 -4.48
CA ASP A 14 2.67 11.99 -3.05
C ASP A 14 2.37 10.71 -2.26
N PHE A 15 1.28 10.01 -2.60
CA PHE A 15 0.91 8.76 -1.95
C PHE A 15 1.91 7.63 -2.23
N LEU A 16 2.37 7.48 -3.47
CA LEU A 16 3.41 6.49 -3.80
C LEU A 16 4.74 6.81 -3.10
N SER A 17 5.08 8.09 -2.99
CA SER A 17 6.27 8.53 -2.23
C SER A 17 6.11 8.19 -0.75
N HIS A 18 4.93 8.42 -0.17
CA HIS A 18 4.63 8.08 1.21
C HIS A 18 4.74 6.56 1.48
N ILE A 19 4.23 5.71 0.58
CA ILE A 19 4.33 4.25 0.70
C ILE A 19 5.80 3.81 0.85
N LYS A 20 6.73 4.41 0.08
CA LYS A 20 8.16 4.08 0.17
C LYS A 20 8.79 4.34 1.54
N TYR A 21 8.22 5.26 2.32
CA TYR A 21 8.69 5.55 3.68
C TYR A 21 7.99 4.72 4.76
N VAL A 22 6.75 4.29 4.51
CA VAL A 22 5.92 3.58 5.51
C VAL A 22 6.08 2.07 5.43
N VAL A 23 6.20 1.51 4.23
CA VAL A 23 6.39 0.08 4.00
C VAL A 23 7.89 -0.21 4.10
N VAL A 24 8.35 -0.33 5.33
CA VAL A 24 9.77 -0.55 5.66
C VAL A 24 10.15 -2.02 5.72
N ASP A 25 9.16 -2.89 5.99
CA ASP A 25 9.38 -4.33 6.04
C ASP A 25 9.14 -4.96 4.67
N ASP A 26 9.93 -5.99 4.36
CA ASP A 26 9.76 -6.77 3.15
C ASP A 26 8.42 -7.55 3.17
N TYR A 27 7.95 -7.94 1.99
CA TYR A 27 6.65 -8.60 1.82
C TYR A 27 6.54 -9.91 2.63
N SER A 28 7.67 -10.58 2.85
CA SER A 28 7.80 -11.81 3.64
C SER A 28 7.55 -11.60 5.13
N HIS A 29 7.52 -10.34 5.60
CA HIS A 29 7.42 -9.97 7.00
C HIS A 29 6.15 -9.16 7.33
N ALA A 30 5.50 -8.53 6.34
CA ALA A 30 4.30 -7.75 6.60
C ALA A 30 3.43 -7.49 5.36
N VAL A 31 2.14 -7.24 5.62
CA VAL A 31 1.20 -6.64 4.67
C VAL A 31 0.71 -5.31 5.24
N TYR A 32 0.85 -4.22 4.49
CA TYR A 32 0.36 -2.90 4.90
C TYR A 32 -0.96 -2.58 4.20
N LYS A 33 -2.03 -2.43 4.99
CA LYS A 33 -3.36 -2.07 4.51
C LYS A 33 -3.57 -0.57 4.63
N PHE A 34 -3.80 0.09 3.50
CA PHE A 34 -4.11 1.51 3.42
C PHE A 34 -5.61 1.70 3.18
N GLU A 35 -6.29 2.48 4.03
CA GLU A 35 -7.73 2.71 3.96
C GLU A 35 -8.04 4.21 3.90
N ARG A 36 -8.78 4.63 2.87
CA ARG A 36 -9.25 6.01 2.71
C ARG A 36 -10.77 6.08 2.85
N VAL A 37 -11.22 6.84 3.84
CA VAL A 37 -12.64 7.19 3.98
C VAL A 37 -12.92 8.48 3.20
N PRO A 38 -13.99 8.57 2.39
CA PRO A 38 -14.38 9.81 1.73
C PRO A 38 -14.51 10.96 2.73
N ARG A 39 -14.05 12.16 2.34
CA ARG A 39 -14.03 13.38 3.17
C ARG A 39 -13.14 13.34 4.42
N SER A 40 -12.47 12.21 4.70
CA SER A 40 -11.36 12.18 5.67
C SER A 40 -10.13 12.83 5.06
N ALA A 41 -9.39 13.63 5.84
CA ALA A 41 -8.08 14.13 5.45
C ALA A 41 -6.98 13.07 5.58
N VAL A 42 -7.22 12.03 6.39
CA VAL A 42 -6.23 11.01 6.76
C VAL A 42 -6.48 9.70 6.02
N ILE A 43 -5.40 9.07 5.54
CA ILE A 43 -5.35 7.67 5.12
C ILE A 43 -4.92 6.85 6.33
N ARG A 44 -5.69 5.84 6.71
CA ARG A 44 -5.32 4.93 7.81
C ARG A 44 -4.38 3.87 7.28
N VAL A 45 -3.37 3.53 8.07
CA VAL A 45 -2.40 2.48 7.75
C VAL A 45 -2.42 1.45 8.88
N THR A 46 -2.63 0.19 8.52
CA THR A 46 -2.58 -0.93 9.46
C THR A 46 -1.61 -1.99 8.94
N LYS A 47 -0.67 -2.41 9.79
CA LYS A 47 0.25 -3.51 9.49
C LYS A 47 -0.38 -4.84 9.89
N HIS A 48 -0.33 -5.83 9.01
CA HIS A 48 -0.81 -7.19 9.22
C HIS A 48 0.31 -8.21 9.02
N SER A 49 0.12 -9.42 9.55
CA SER A 49 1.03 -10.53 9.32
C SER A 49 0.97 -11.01 7.86
N PRO A 50 2.06 -11.61 7.34
CA PRO A 50 2.09 -12.27 6.03
C PRO A 50 1.09 -13.42 5.88
N SER A 51 0.66 -14.03 6.98
CA SER A 51 -0.34 -15.10 7.01
C SER A 51 -1.79 -14.60 7.15
N SER A 52 -1.99 -13.27 7.19
CA SER A 52 -3.32 -12.72 7.34
C SER A 52 -4.16 -12.89 6.07
N LYS A 53 -5.49 -12.81 6.21
CA LYS A 53 -6.42 -12.81 5.07
C LYS A 53 -6.21 -11.67 4.06
N TYR A 54 -5.36 -10.70 4.39
CA TYR A 54 -5.02 -9.59 3.51
C TYR A 54 -3.75 -9.86 2.69
N ALA A 55 -3.05 -10.96 2.96
CA ALA A 55 -1.96 -11.43 2.13
C ALA A 55 -2.49 -11.78 0.74
N PHE A 56 -1.79 -11.27 -0.28
CA PHE A 56 -2.22 -11.37 -1.66
C PHE A 56 -1.14 -11.94 -2.59
N LEU A 57 0.09 -12.07 -2.11
CA LEU A 57 1.15 -12.74 -2.87
C LEU A 57 1.02 -14.25 -2.64
N PRO A 58 0.77 -15.04 -3.70
CA PRO A 58 0.74 -16.49 -3.59
C PRO A 58 2.15 -17.04 -3.37
N GLU A 59 2.25 -18.20 -2.72
CA GLU A 59 3.54 -18.84 -2.41
C GLU A 59 4.40 -19.09 -3.67
N SER A 60 3.78 -19.41 -4.81
CA SER A 60 4.48 -19.60 -6.07
C SER A 60 5.26 -18.36 -6.52
N TYR A 61 4.72 -17.16 -6.26
CA TYR A 61 5.36 -15.89 -6.63
C TYR A 61 6.53 -15.54 -5.69
N THR A 62 6.49 -16.04 -4.45
CA THR A 62 7.51 -15.74 -3.43
C THR A 62 8.64 -16.75 -3.40
N THR A 63 8.48 -17.92 -4.02
CA THR A 63 9.45 -19.02 -3.99
C THR A 63 10.51 -18.91 -5.09
N GLU A 64 10.20 -18.29 -6.24
CA GLU A 64 11.14 -18.17 -7.37
C GLU A 64 12.23 -17.09 -7.19
N VAL A 65 12.01 -16.12 -6.30
CA VAL A 65 12.94 -14.99 -6.08
C VAL A 65 14.01 -15.32 -5.01
N ALA A 66 13.90 -16.48 -4.35
CA ALA A 66 14.78 -16.88 -3.25
C ALA A 66 15.92 -17.84 -3.66
N ALA A 67 16.14 -18.07 -4.96
CA ALA A 67 17.20 -18.92 -5.51
C ALA A 67 18.43 -18.12 -5.97
#